data_AF-A0A075R607-F1
#
_entry.id   AF-A0A075R607-F1
#
_cell.length_a   1.000
_cell.length_b   1.000
_cell.length_c   1.000
_cell.angle_alpha   90.00
_cell.angle_beta   90.00
_cell.angle_gamma   90.00
#
_symmetry.space_group_name_H-M   'P 1'
#
loop_
_entity.id
_entity.type
_entity.pdbx_description
1 polymer ?
#
loop_
_entity_poly.entity_id
_entity_poly.type
_entity_poly.pdbx_seq_one_letter_code
_entity_poly.pdbx_strand_id
1 'polypeptide(L)'
;MDYFERIQDSIEFIEKNLQGEVKITEISSKSCFSAFHFQRIFQAITGFSVQEYIRSRRLSEAAVLLKETRKNILEIALFFQYGSQEAFTRAFVNHFGLTPANYRRGGTIIKQQKKLTFWITKIR
;
A
#
# COMPACT_ATOMS: atom_id res chain seq x y z
N MET A 1 12.81 22.20 -4.24
CA MET A 1 12.36 20.87 -3.83
C MET A 1 12.12 20.05 -5.08
N ASP A 2 12.87 18.97 -5.23
CA ASP A 2 12.81 18.08 -6.40
C ASP A 2 11.46 17.37 -6.47
N TYR A 3 11.00 17.00 -7.67
CA TYR A 3 9.79 16.19 -7.86
C TYR A 3 9.87 14.88 -7.07
N PHE A 4 11.06 14.26 -7.02
CA PHE A 4 11.30 13.05 -6.24
C PHE A 4 11.12 13.27 -4.74
N GLU A 5 11.61 14.38 -4.18
CA GLU A 5 11.43 14.73 -2.76
C GLU A 5 9.94 14.92 -2.43
N ARG A 6 9.22 15.66 -3.27
CA ARG A 6 7.77 15.92 -3.08
C ARG A 6 6.94 14.65 -3.16
N ILE A 7 7.27 13.75 -4.09
CA ILE A 7 6.60 12.45 -4.20
C ILE A 7 6.94 11.55 -3.01
N GLN A 8 8.18 11.60 -2.52
CA GLN A 8 8.57 10.86 -1.34
C GLN A 8 7.79 11.31 -0.10
N ASP A 9 7.57 12.61 0.10
CA ASP A 9 6.74 13.11 1.21
C ASP A 9 5.30 12.60 1.14
N SER A 10 4.72 12.55 -0.06
CA SER A 10 3.41 11.94 -0.28
C SER A 10 3.41 10.43 0.03
N ILE A 11 4.49 9.70 -0.29
CA ILE A 11 4.63 8.27 0.06
C ILE A 11 4.75 8.08 1.57
N GLU A 12 5.55 8.91 2.26
CA GLU A 12 5.65 8.86 3.72
C GLU A 12 4.29 9.08 4.38
N PHE A 13 3.50 10.02 3.85
CA PHE A 13 2.14 10.23 4.33
C PHE A 13 1.25 9.02 4.08
N ILE A 14 1.28 8.40 2.89
CA ILE A 14 0.52 7.19 2.60
C ILE A 14 0.89 6.06 3.58
N GLU A 15 2.19 5.79 3.76
CA GLU A 15 2.67 4.70 4.61
C GLU A 15 2.23 4.86 6.07
N LYS A 16 2.23 6.09 6.59
CA LYS A 16 1.76 6.40 7.95
C LYS A 16 0.25 6.21 8.11
N ASN A 17 -0.51 6.23 7.01
CA ASN A 17 -1.98 6.19 7.03
C ASN A 17 -2.57 4.96 6.33
N LEU A 18 -1.80 3.88 6.14
CA LEU A 18 -2.29 2.67 5.46
C LEU A 18 -3.51 2.03 6.15
N GLN A 19 -3.69 2.25 7.46
CA GLN A 19 -4.76 1.67 8.26
C GLN A 19 -6.03 2.55 8.30
N GLY A 20 -5.96 3.78 7.79
CA GLY A 20 -7.05 4.75 7.80
C GLY A 20 -7.57 5.09 6.41
N GLU A 21 -8.62 5.89 6.33
CA GLU A 21 -9.04 6.51 5.07
C GLU A 21 -7.93 7.46 4.59
N VAL A 22 -7.61 7.41 3.29
CA VAL A 22 -6.60 8.30 2.70
C VAL A 22 -7.20 8.97 1.48
N LYS A 23 -7.45 10.28 1.56
CA LYS A 23 -8.01 11.03 0.43
C LYS A 23 -6.90 11.56 -0.46
N ILE A 24 -7.12 11.54 -1.77
CA ILE A 24 -6.13 12.03 -2.74
C ILE A 24 -5.74 13.48 -2.52
N THR A 25 -6.67 14.30 -2.03
CA THR A 25 -6.44 15.71 -1.68
C THR A 25 -5.46 15.85 -0.51
N GLU A 26 -5.53 14.96 0.48
CA GLU A 26 -4.60 14.95 1.62
C GLU A 26 -3.20 14.51 1.17
N ILE A 27 -3.11 13.50 0.32
CA ILE A 27 -1.83 13.03 -0.23
C ILE A 27 -1.16 14.12 -1.08
N SER A 28 -1.92 14.73 -2.00
CA SER A 28 -1.40 15.76 -2.92
C SER A 28 -1.04 17.06 -2.20
N SER A 29 -1.69 17.38 -1.08
CA SER A 29 -1.31 18.53 -0.24
C SER A 29 0.14 18.45 0.25
N LYS A 30 0.69 17.23 0.45
CA LYS A 30 2.08 17.03 0.90
C LYS A 30 3.10 17.33 -0.18
N SER A 31 2.71 17.15 -1.43
CA SER A 31 3.55 17.45 -2.58
C SER A 31 3.25 18.82 -3.16
N CYS A 32 2.42 19.68 -2.55
CA CYS A 32 2.03 21.01 -3.07
C CYS A 32 1.56 21.00 -4.54
N PHE A 33 0.98 19.89 -5.00
CA PHE A 33 0.41 19.74 -6.34
C PHE A 33 -1.11 19.70 -6.25
N SER A 34 -1.79 20.04 -7.35
CA SER A 34 -3.20 19.66 -7.49
C SER A 34 -3.32 18.14 -7.52
N ALA A 35 -4.46 17.60 -7.09
CA ALA A 35 -4.70 16.15 -7.07
C ALA A 35 -4.46 15.49 -8.45
N PHE A 36 -4.91 16.14 -9.53
CA PHE A 36 -4.72 15.66 -10.90
C PHE A 36 -3.24 15.62 -11.30
N HIS A 37 -2.50 16.71 -11.05
CA HIS A 37 -1.08 16.76 -11.39
C HIS A 37 -0.28 15.75 -10.56
N PHE A 38 -0.58 15.64 -9.26
CA PHE A 38 0.03 14.67 -8.37
C PHE A 38 -0.14 13.24 -8.87
N GLN A 39 -1.36 12.81 -9.22
CA GLN A 39 -1.60 11.44 -9.71
C GLN A 39 -0.78 11.14 -10.97
N ARG A 40 -0.73 12.10 -11.91
CA ARG A 40 0.01 11.93 -13.16
C ARG A 40 1.51 11.79 -12.93
N ILE A 41 2.07 12.64 -12.07
CA ILE A 41 3.50 12.60 -11.71
C ILE A 41 3.84 11.36 -10.89
N PHE A 42 2.99 11.01 -9.92
CA PHE A 42 3.17 9.80 -9.11
C PHE A 42 3.22 8.56 -10.00
N GLN A 43 2.30 8.42 -10.96
CA GLN A 43 2.31 7.29 -11.88
C GLN A 43 3.53 7.30 -12.81
N ALA A 44 3.91 8.48 -13.33
CA ALA A 44 5.09 8.61 -14.19
C ALA A 44 6.39 8.22 -13.48
N ILE A 45 6.52 8.54 -12.18
CA ILE A 45 7.72 8.27 -11.38
C ILE A 45 7.72 6.85 -10.81
N THR A 46 6.59 6.38 -10.27
CA THR A 46 6.50 5.10 -9.55
C THR A 46 6.15 3.92 -10.45
N GLY A 47 5.52 4.17 -11.60
CA GLY A 47 4.90 3.14 -12.44
C GLY A 47 3.54 2.64 -11.94
N PHE A 48 3.05 3.13 -10.80
CA PHE A 48 1.79 2.71 -10.18
C PHE A 48 0.82 3.88 -10.08
N SER A 49 -0.48 3.62 -10.21
CA SER A 49 -1.44 4.58 -9.68
C SER A 49 -1.37 4.63 -8.15
N VAL A 50 -1.79 5.74 -7.58
CA VAL A 50 -1.82 5.95 -6.12
C VAL A 50 -2.65 4.87 -5.43
N GLN A 51 -3.79 4.50 -6.00
CA GLN A 51 -4.67 3.46 -5.43
C GLN A 51 -4.05 2.06 -5.50
N GLU A 52 -3.37 1.72 -6.59
CA GLU A 52 -2.66 0.45 -6.72
C GLU A 52 -1.53 0.34 -5.70
N TYR A 53 -0.79 1.43 -5.49
CA TYR A 53 0.26 1.49 -4.48
C TYR A 53 -0.31 1.25 -3.08
N ILE A 54 -1.34 2.02 -2.67
CA ILE A 54 -2.01 1.88 -1.36
C ILE A 54 -2.51 0.44 -1.17
N ARG A 55 -3.21 -0.12 -2.17
CA ARG A 55 -3.76 -1.48 -2.09
C ARG A 55 -2.66 -2.52 -1.92
N SER A 56 -1.59 -2.43 -2.69
CA SER A 56 -0.48 -3.39 -2.64
C SER A 56 0.28 -3.32 -1.31
N ARG A 57 0.47 -2.11 -0.78
CA ARG A 57 1.07 -1.90 0.54
C ARG A 57 0.19 -2.43 1.66
N ARG A 58 -1.10 -2.11 1.69
CA ARG A 58 -2.07 -2.67 2.65
C ARG A 58 -2.08 -4.20 2.65
N LEU A 59 -2.12 -4.84 1.48
CA LEU A 59 -2.10 -6.30 1.38
C LEU A 59 -0.79 -6.90 1.88
N SER A 60 0.33 -6.22 1.64
CA SER A 60 1.65 -6.66 2.11
C SER A 60 1.77 -6.57 3.63
N GLU A 61 1.35 -5.46 4.24
CA GLU A 61 1.32 -5.32 5.70
C GLU A 61 0.29 -6.28 6.34
N ALA A 62 -0.84 -6.52 5.69
CA ALA A 62 -1.81 -7.53 6.14
C ALA A 62 -1.20 -8.94 6.13
N ALA A 63 -0.39 -9.27 5.12
CA ALA A 63 0.32 -10.53 5.07
C ALA A 63 1.31 -10.69 6.24
N VAL A 64 2.01 -9.62 6.63
CA VAL A 64 2.86 -9.63 7.83
C VAL A 64 2.02 -9.96 9.07
N LEU A 65 0.90 -9.26 9.30
CA LEU A 65 0.02 -9.54 10.44
C LEU A 65 -0.58 -10.96 10.42
N LEU A 66 -0.88 -11.50 9.24
CA LEU A 66 -1.38 -12.87 9.10
C LEU A 66 -0.37 -13.91 9.59
N LYS A 67 0.93 -13.62 9.48
CA LYS A 67 2.05 -14.49 9.90
C LYS A 67 2.46 -14.29 11.35
N GLU A 68 2.54 -13.05 11.78
CA GLU A 68 3.11 -12.69 13.07
C GLU A 68 2.09 -12.74 14.22
N THR A 69 0.79 -12.73 13.89
CA THR A 69 -0.27 -12.64 14.89
C THR A 69 -1.35 -13.70 14.73
N ARG A 70 -2.13 -13.90 15.80
CA ARG A 70 -3.33 -14.74 15.81
C ARG A 70 -4.62 -13.96 15.58
N LYS A 71 -4.53 -12.68 15.20
CA LYS A 71 -5.72 -11.83 14.93
C LYS A 71 -6.64 -12.51 13.91
N ASN A 72 -7.93 -12.32 14.06
CA ASN A 72 -8.86 -12.95 13.13
C ASN A 72 -8.75 -12.27 11.74
N ILE A 73 -9.12 -12.97 10.65
CA ILE A 73 -8.92 -12.45 9.29
C ILE A 73 -9.79 -11.22 9.03
N LEU A 74 -11.01 -11.19 9.59
CA LEU A 74 -11.92 -10.06 9.51
C LEU A 74 -11.37 -8.80 10.20
N GLU A 75 -10.75 -8.94 11.37
CA GLU A 75 -10.08 -7.87 12.11
C GLU A 75 -8.95 -7.27 11.27
N ILE A 76 -8.12 -8.12 10.65
CA ILE A 76 -7.04 -7.66 9.77
C ILE A 76 -7.64 -6.96 8.53
N ALA A 77 -8.72 -7.50 7.96
CA ALA A 77 -9.41 -6.90 6.83
C ALA A 77 -9.90 -5.48 7.16
N LEU A 78 -10.66 -5.33 8.26
CA LEU A 78 -11.19 -4.05 8.71
C LEU A 78 -10.08 -3.07 9.06
N PHE A 79 -9.01 -3.55 9.71
CA PHE A 79 -7.83 -2.74 10.06
C PHE A 79 -7.13 -2.14 8.84
N PHE A 80 -7.19 -2.81 7.68
CA PHE A 80 -6.69 -2.31 6.41
C PHE A 80 -7.79 -1.78 5.47
N GLN A 81 -8.90 -1.30 6.04
CA GLN A 81 -9.97 -0.61 5.33
C GLN A 81 -10.70 -1.46 4.28
N TYR A 82 -10.74 -2.79 4.45
CA TYR A 82 -11.62 -3.66 3.68
C TYR A 82 -12.95 -3.81 4.41
N GLY A 83 -14.06 -3.49 3.73
CA GLY A 83 -15.40 -3.50 4.34
C GLY A 83 -15.94 -4.88 4.70
N SER A 84 -15.28 -5.97 4.28
CA SER A 84 -15.64 -7.33 4.68
C SER A 84 -14.47 -8.31 4.50
N GLN A 85 -14.57 -9.49 5.12
CA GLN A 85 -13.59 -10.56 4.96
C GLN A 85 -13.54 -11.09 3.52
N GLU A 86 -14.68 -11.13 2.82
CA GLU A 86 -14.79 -11.57 1.43
C GLU A 86 -14.11 -10.58 0.50
N ALA A 87 -14.30 -9.28 0.72
CA ALA A 87 -13.64 -8.22 -0.04
C ALA A 87 -12.12 -8.29 0.11
N PHE A 88 -11.64 -8.46 1.35
CA PHE A 88 -10.22 -8.67 1.63
C PHE A 88 -9.67 -9.94 0.97
N THR A 89 -10.37 -11.08 1.13
CA THR A 89 -9.93 -12.36 0.57
C THR A 89 -9.82 -12.28 -0.95
N ARG A 90 -10.79 -11.67 -1.63
CA ARG A 90 -10.73 -11.47 -3.09
C ARG A 90 -9.54 -10.60 -3.49
N ALA A 91 -9.31 -9.48 -2.80
CA ALA A 91 -8.18 -8.61 -3.08
C ALA A 91 -6.83 -9.30 -2.83
N PHE A 92 -6.73 -10.09 -1.76
CA PHE A 92 -5.55 -10.84 -1.38
C PHE A 92 -5.23 -11.95 -2.40
N VAL A 93 -6.24 -12.72 -2.83
CA VAL A 93 -6.10 -13.72 -3.90
C VAL A 93 -5.68 -13.06 -5.20
N ASN A 94 -6.31 -11.95 -5.60
CA ASN A 94 -5.95 -11.25 -6.83
C ASN A 94 -4.52 -10.70 -6.82
N HIS A 95 -3.95 -10.43 -5.65
CA HIS A 95 -2.61 -9.86 -5.52
C HIS A 95 -1.52 -10.92 -5.31
N PHE A 96 -1.78 -11.96 -4.52
CA PHE A 96 -0.79 -12.97 -4.14
C PHE A 96 -1.05 -14.36 -4.73
N GLY A 97 -2.23 -14.64 -5.27
CA GLY A 97 -2.60 -15.91 -5.89
C GLY A 97 -3.09 -16.99 -4.91
N LEU A 98 -3.27 -16.67 -3.62
CA LEU A 98 -3.79 -17.60 -2.62
C LEU A 98 -4.65 -16.89 -1.58
N THR A 99 -5.41 -17.65 -0.78
CA THR A 99 -6.28 -17.08 0.25
C THR A 99 -5.48 -16.67 1.50
N PRO A 100 -5.96 -15.68 2.29
CA PRO A 100 -5.34 -15.31 3.56
C PRO A 100 -5.21 -16.49 4.54
N ALA A 101 -6.23 -17.35 4.61
CA ALA A 101 -6.23 -18.53 5.48
C ALA A 101 -5.17 -19.56 5.05
N ASN A 102 -5.02 -19.80 3.73
CA ASN A 102 -3.97 -20.69 3.23
C ASN A 102 -2.58 -20.09 3.47
N TYR A 103 -2.42 -18.79 3.26
CA TYR A 103 -1.16 -18.10 3.52
C TYR A 103 -0.76 -18.16 5.00
N ARG A 104 -1.71 -18.01 5.93
CA ARG A 104 -1.45 -18.19 7.36
C ARG A 104 -0.96 -19.60 7.69
N ARG A 105 -1.66 -20.62 7.19
CA ARG A 105 -1.38 -22.03 7.50
C ARG A 105 -0.10 -22.57 6.85
N GLY A 106 0.21 -22.13 5.63
CA GLY A 106 1.34 -22.65 4.86
C GLY A 106 2.60 -21.78 4.94
N GLY A 107 3.79 -22.35 4.75
CA GLY A 107 5.07 -21.63 4.71
C GLY A 107 5.35 -20.86 3.40
N THR A 108 4.33 -20.58 2.59
CA THR A 108 4.51 -20.00 1.25
C THR A 108 5.17 -18.62 1.32
N ILE A 109 6.21 -18.43 0.52
CA ILE A 109 6.85 -17.13 0.32
C ILE A 109 6.04 -16.36 -0.72
N ILE A 110 5.55 -15.18 -0.35
CA ILE A 110 4.89 -14.25 -1.28
C ILE A 110 5.81 -13.08 -1.57
N LYS A 111 5.71 -12.53 -2.79
CA LYS A 111 6.39 -11.29 -3.14
C LYS A 111 5.59 -10.11 -2.60
N GLN A 112 6.04 -9.54 -1.48
CA GLN A 112 5.42 -8.36 -0.88
C GLN A 112 5.85 -7.08 -1.61
N GLN A 113 4.93 -6.14 -1.75
CA GLN A 113 5.25 -4.80 -2.20
C GLN A 113 5.98 -4.06 -1.09
N LYS A 114 7.24 -3.68 -1.32
CA LYS A 114 8.01 -2.85 -0.39
C LYS A 114 7.60 -1.39 -0.53
N LYS A 115 7.77 -0.63 0.56
CA LYS A 115 7.70 0.82 0.55
C LYS A 115 8.64 1.38 -0.51
N LEU A 116 8.13 2.30 -1.34
CA LEU A 116 8.95 3.00 -2.32
C LEU A 116 9.84 4.05 -1.63
N THR A 117 11.09 4.12 -2.06
CA THR A 117 12.06 5.11 -1.57
C THR A 117 12.88 5.64 -2.74
N PHE A 118 12.95 6.96 -2.88
CA PHE A 118 13.67 7.62 -3.98
C PHE A 118 15.03 8.20 -3.56
N TRP A 119 15.40 8.14 -2.28
CA TRP A 119 16.69 8.63 -1.77
C TRP A 119 17.90 7.82 -2.27
N ILE A 120 17.69 6.58 -2.71
CA ILE A 120 18.76 5.64 -3.08
C ILE A 120 19.25 5.89 -4.51
N THR A 121 18.45 6.56 -5.35
CA THR A 121 18.78 6.80 -6.77
C THR A 121 19.75 7.98 -6.98
N LYS A 122 20.18 8.67 -5.91
CA LYS A 122 21.16 9.77 -5.98
C LYS A 122 22.63 9.31 -5.86
N ILE A 123 22.88 8.00 -5.96
CA ILE A 123 24.24 7.43 -6.05
C ILE A 123 24.37 6.67 -7.38
N ARG A 124 24.52 7.42 -8.47
CA ARG A 124 25.46 7.16 -9.57
C ARG A 124 25.47 8.29 -10.57
#